data_AF-A0A6N4XCI6-F1
#
_entry.id   AF-A0A6N4XCI6-F1
#
_cell.length_a   1.000
_cell.length_b   1.000
_cell.length_c   1.000
_cell.angle_alpha   90.00
_cell.angle_beta   90.00
_cell.angle_gamma   90.00
#
_symmetry.space_group_name_H-M   'P 1'
#
loop_
_entity.id
_entity.type
_entity.pdbx_description
1 polymer ?
#
loop_
_entity_poly.entity_id
_entity_poly.type
_entity_poly.pdbx_seq_one_letter_code
_entity_poly.pdbx_strand_id
1 'polypeptide(L)'
;MIFDDTLLREKELIDDKEVKKLENSLVALLIENISENINMVNRKLEFSNTTDSIVKKSLKKFYNTKVYRESLTKYLTKIEDISQLKRAAYQKKGLFIQSSEINPLQKLAIDEHLSYLNENGLNARFNQMLRKIIYSNIYAGRSQNQLEAELKNVISQKEALSKYIKQTLMQGADAYTSIIDQKITDKYIDNLTGYTMVGSLIESSSPQCRYCVEKLKRNIKKEDWKAVKEIASQNGLMEEAEFKNLPTHKLHYGCRHQFTPIIE
;
A
#
# COMPACT_ATOMS: atom_id res chain seq x y z
N MET A 1 -21.77 -18.90 -7.17
CA MET A 1 -21.25 -19.38 -5.87
C MET A 1 -20.38 -18.25 -5.30
N ILE A 2 -20.84 -17.60 -4.24
CA ILE A 2 -20.26 -16.37 -3.69
C ILE A 2 -18.96 -16.74 -2.97
N PHE A 3 -17.85 -16.05 -3.28
CA PHE A 3 -16.63 -16.16 -2.48
C PHE A 3 -16.99 -15.83 -1.04
N ASP A 4 -16.85 -16.81 -0.15
CA ASP A 4 -17.13 -16.65 1.27
C ASP A 4 -16.25 -15.51 1.82
N ASP A 5 -16.90 -14.48 2.38
CA ASP A 5 -16.32 -13.25 2.94
C ASP A 5 -15.36 -13.51 4.12
N THR A 6 -15.13 -14.77 4.46
CA THR A 6 -14.29 -15.23 5.57
C THR A 6 -12.78 -15.17 5.29
N LEU A 7 -12.35 -15.17 4.03
CA LEU A 7 -10.92 -15.09 3.68
C LEU A 7 -10.31 -13.68 3.82
N LEU A 8 -11.13 -12.64 3.99
CA LEU A 8 -10.73 -11.23 3.87
C LEU A 8 -11.13 -10.36 5.06
N ARG A 9 -11.15 -10.92 6.27
CA ARG A 9 -11.10 -10.08 7.46
C ARG A 9 -9.66 -9.60 7.68
N GLU A 10 -9.28 -8.62 6.87
CA GLU A 10 -8.06 -7.78 6.95
C GLU A 10 -7.79 -7.21 8.35
N LYS A 11 -8.78 -7.25 9.24
CA LYS A 11 -8.73 -6.72 10.61
C LYS A 11 -7.87 -7.53 11.59
N GLU A 12 -7.51 -8.78 11.31
CA GLU A 12 -6.86 -9.65 12.30
C GLU A 12 -5.38 -10.00 12.01
N LEU A 13 -4.85 -9.63 10.85
CA LEU A 13 -3.52 -10.09 10.43
C LEU A 13 -2.36 -9.19 10.90
N ILE A 14 -2.66 -7.95 11.27
CA ILE A 14 -1.66 -6.97 11.70
C ILE A 14 -1.70 -6.85 13.22
N ASP A 15 -0.68 -7.41 13.89
CA ASP A 15 -0.49 -7.25 15.33
C ASP A 15 -0.21 -5.78 15.66
N ASP A 16 -1.10 -5.17 16.45
CA ASP A 16 -0.96 -3.78 16.92
C ASP A 16 0.38 -3.54 17.63
N LYS A 17 0.98 -4.58 18.24
CA LYS A 17 2.31 -4.50 18.86
C LYS A 17 3.42 -4.30 17.83
N GLU A 18 3.35 -4.94 16.67
CA GLU A 18 4.35 -4.80 15.61
C GLU A 18 4.21 -3.44 14.90
N VAL A 19 2.99 -2.97 14.67
CA VAL A 19 2.74 -1.61 14.17
C VAL A 19 3.34 -0.58 15.12
N LYS A 20 3.15 -0.75 16.42
CA LYS A 20 3.67 0.17 17.43
C LYS A 20 5.20 0.19 17.53
N LYS A 21 5.88 -0.94 17.27
CA LYS A 21 7.35 -0.98 17.16
C LYS A 21 7.85 -0.23 15.93
N LEU A 22 7.14 -0.37 14.80
CA LEU A 22 7.44 0.37 13.57
C LEU A 22 7.23 1.87 13.77
N GLU A 23 6.14 2.27 14.42
CA GLU A 23 5.85 3.66 14.80
C GLU A 23 6.97 4.28 15.62
N ASN A 24 7.39 3.61 16.71
CA ASN A 24 8.45 4.11 17.58
C ASN A 24 9.80 4.25 16.86
N SER A 25 10.11 3.29 15.96
CA SER A 25 11.35 3.33 15.17
C SER A 25 11.34 4.46 14.14
N LEU A 26 10.18 4.70 13.51
CA LEU A 26 9.99 5.81 12.57
C LEU A 26 10.20 7.16 13.27
N VAL A 27 9.61 7.33 14.46
CA VAL A 27 9.77 8.54 15.29
C VAL A 27 11.23 8.75 15.66
N ALA A 28 11.92 7.73 16.16
CA ALA A 28 13.32 7.83 16.58
C ALA A 28 14.25 8.24 15.42
N LEU A 29 14.11 7.61 14.26
CA LEU A 29 14.95 7.88 13.08
C LEU A 29 14.63 9.24 12.44
N LEU A 30 13.36 9.66 12.43
CA LEU A 30 13.00 11.01 11.98
C LEU A 30 13.65 12.06 12.86
N ILE A 31 13.61 11.86 14.18
CA ILE A 31 14.20 12.78 15.15
C ILE A 31 15.71 12.85 14.97
N GLU A 32 16.39 11.70 14.95
CA GLU A 32 17.84 11.62 14.75
C GLU A 32 18.28 12.35 13.47
N ASN A 33 17.63 12.08 12.34
CA ASN A 33 18.03 12.70 11.07
C ASN A 33 17.66 14.18 10.97
N ILE A 34 16.53 14.61 11.55
CA ILE A 34 16.17 16.04 11.64
C ILE A 34 17.22 16.78 12.48
N SER A 35 17.61 16.17 13.60
CA SER A 35 18.61 16.68 14.52
C SER A 35 20.01 16.77 13.91
N GLU A 36 20.37 15.86 13.01
CA GLU A 36 21.66 15.89 12.28
C GLU A 36 21.71 16.89 11.11
N ASN A 37 20.56 17.29 10.54
CA ASN A 37 20.52 17.98 9.24
C ASN A 37 19.85 19.36 9.27
N ILE A 38 19.31 19.83 10.40
CA ILE A 38 18.85 21.22 10.51
C ILE A 38 20.00 22.13 10.95
N ASN A 39 20.26 23.17 10.15
CA ASN A 39 21.17 24.24 10.54
C ASN A 39 20.60 25.03 11.71
N MET A 40 21.40 25.16 12.76
CA MET A 40 21.09 25.94 13.94
C MET A 40 21.88 27.24 13.89
N VAL A 41 21.19 28.38 13.79
CA VAL A 41 21.79 29.70 13.94
C VAL A 41 21.32 30.28 15.26
N ASN A 42 22.24 30.63 16.16
CA ASN A 42 21.92 31.16 17.50
C ASN A 42 20.93 30.28 18.30
N ARG A 43 21.05 28.95 18.18
CA ARG A 43 20.16 27.95 18.80
C ARG A 43 18.70 27.99 18.31
N LYS A 44 18.43 28.59 17.15
CA LYS A 44 17.12 28.59 16.48
C LYS A 44 17.20 27.85 15.14
N LEU A 45 16.10 27.21 14.77
CA LEU A 45 15.97 26.50 13.49
C LEU A 45 15.86 27.54 12.34
N GLU A 46 16.61 27.34 11.25
CA GLU A 46 16.49 28.14 10.03
C GLU A 46 16.01 27.34 8.81
N PHE A 47 15.44 28.06 7.84
CA PHE A 47 15.00 27.49 6.56
C PHE A 47 16.19 27.04 5.72
N SER A 48 16.12 25.83 5.16
CA SER A 48 17.06 25.36 4.14
C SER A 48 16.34 24.55 3.07
N ASN A 49 16.89 24.55 1.85
CA ASN A 49 16.35 23.81 0.69
C ASN A 49 16.32 22.28 0.89
N THR A 50 16.93 21.78 1.97
CA THR A 50 17.08 20.37 2.30
C THR A 50 15.88 19.78 3.03
N THR A 51 14.92 20.56 3.56
CA THR A 51 13.80 20.02 4.37
C THR A 51 13.01 18.92 3.64
N ASP A 52 12.70 19.12 2.37
CA ASP A 52 12.02 18.13 1.53
C ASP A 52 12.90 16.88 1.27
N SER A 53 14.20 17.09 1.09
CA SER A 53 15.18 16.02 0.95
C SER A 53 15.40 15.26 2.27
N ILE A 54 15.28 15.91 3.41
CA ILE A 54 15.49 15.32 4.75
C ILE A 54 14.35 14.35 5.04
N VAL A 55 13.09 14.77 4.86
CA VAL A 55 11.93 13.88 5.06
C VAL A 55 12.03 12.65 4.13
N LYS A 56 12.34 12.85 2.84
CA LYS A 56 12.53 11.74 1.90
C LYS A 56 13.69 10.81 2.29
N LYS A 57 14.84 11.34 2.69
CA LYS A 57 16.02 10.55 3.08
C LYS A 57 15.80 9.78 4.39
N SER A 58 15.16 10.38 5.39
CA SER A 58 14.84 9.72 6.66
C SER A 58 13.88 8.54 6.46
N LEU A 59 12.87 8.71 5.60
CA LEU A 59 11.97 7.61 5.22
C LEU A 59 12.71 6.51 4.45
N LYS A 60 13.62 6.88 3.53
CA LYS A 60 14.47 5.91 2.82
C LYS A 60 15.37 5.12 3.77
N LYS A 61 15.93 5.73 4.81
CA LYS A 61 16.69 5.00 5.85
C LYS A 61 15.80 4.04 6.62
N PHE A 62 14.57 4.42 6.96
CA PHE A 62 13.60 3.58 7.66
C PHE A 62 13.29 2.26 6.94
N TYR A 63 12.97 2.30 5.63
CA TYR A 63 12.69 1.09 4.85
C TYR A 63 13.89 0.13 4.77
N ASN A 64 15.09 0.63 5.04
CA ASN A 64 16.32 -0.15 5.07
C ASN A 64 16.67 -0.67 6.48
N THR A 65 15.89 -0.34 7.50
CA THR A 65 16.13 -0.84 8.87
C THR A 65 15.85 -2.33 8.99
N LYS A 66 16.61 -3.00 9.85
CA LYS A 66 16.39 -4.40 10.21
C LYS A 66 14.99 -4.64 10.76
N VAL A 67 14.48 -3.74 11.61
CA VAL A 67 13.14 -3.85 12.21
C VAL A 67 12.05 -3.82 11.15
N TYR A 68 12.08 -2.86 10.22
CA TYR A 68 11.11 -2.79 9.13
C TYR A 68 11.17 -4.05 8.25
N ARG A 69 12.38 -4.49 7.89
CA ARG A 69 12.59 -5.69 7.08
C ARG A 69 12.10 -6.96 7.79
N GLU A 70 12.31 -7.09 9.10
CA GLU A 70 11.84 -8.23 9.89
C GLU A 70 10.31 -8.24 10.05
N SER A 71 9.68 -7.10 10.35
CA SER A 71 8.22 -7.00 10.43
C SER A 71 7.58 -7.25 9.06
N LEU A 72 8.19 -6.75 7.98
CA LEU A 72 7.77 -7.08 6.62
C LEU A 72 7.94 -8.57 6.34
N THR A 73 9.08 -9.19 6.69
CA THR A 73 9.29 -10.63 6.51
C THR A 73 8.22 -11.46 7.20
N LYS A 74 7.88 -11.13 8.46
CA LYS A 74 6.79 -11.80 9.19
C LYS A 74 5.43 -11.59 8.52
N TYR A 75 5.19 -10.41 8.00
CA TYR A 75 3.99 -10.10 7.23
C TYR A 75 3.92 -10.94 5.95
N LEU A 76 5.03 -11.06 5.22
CA LEU A 76 5.14 -11.88 4.02
C LEU A 76 4.90 -13.36 4.30
N THR A 77 5.42 -13.91 5.41
CA THR A 77 5.11 -15.29 5.83
C THR A 77 3.61 -15.50 6.03
N LYS A 78 2.88 -14.53 6.60
CA LYS A 78 1.41 -14.61 6.70
C LYS A 78 0.72 -14.52 5.33
N ILE A 79 1.30 -13.79 4.38
CA ILE A 79 0.78 -13.73 3.01
C ILE A 79 1.06 -15.03 2.24
N GLU A 80 2.12 -15.78 2.57
CA GLU A 80 2.34 -17.13 2.02
C GLU A 80 1.19 -18.06 2.39
N ASP A 81 0.66 -17.98 3.62
CA ASP A 81 -0.54 -18.74 4.03
C ASP A 81 -1.77 -18.34 3.21
N ILE A 82 -1.99 -17.04 2.99
CA ILE A 82 -3.07 -16.52 2.13
C ILE A 82 -2.90 -17.02 0.69
N SER A 83 -1.66 -17.08 0.20
CA SER A 83 -1.34 -17.58 -1.14
C SER A 83 -1.59 -19.07 -1.28
N GLN A 84 -1.31 -19.85 -0.24
CA GLN A 84 -1.69 -21.27 -0.20
C GLN A 84 -3.21 -21.44 -0.21
N LEU A 85 -3.94 -20.69 0.61
CA LEU A 85 -5.41 -20.74 0.64
C LEU A 85 -6.02 -20.34 -0.71
N LYS A 86 -5.51 -19.29 -1.33
CA LYS A 86 -5.98 -18.79 -2.63
C LYS A 86 -5.69 -19.79 -3.76
N ARG A 87 -4.50 -20.39 -3.78
CA ARG A 87 -4.18 -21.49 -4.72
C ARG A 87 -5.08 -22.70 -4.50
N ALA A 88 -5.30 -23.12 -3.26
CA ALA A 88 -6.19 -24.23 -2.95
C ALA A 88 -7.63 -23.94 -3.42
N ALA A 89 -8.09 -22.69 -3.28
CA ALA A 89 -9.40 -22.27 -3.81
C ALA A 89 -9.48 -22.36 -5.34
N TYR A 90 -8.42 -22.00 -6.06
CA TYR A 90 -8.34 -22.18 -7.52
C TYR A 90 -8.25 -23.65 -7.94
N GLN A 91 -7.47 -24.46 -7.22
CA GLN A 91 -7.33 -25.90 -7.50
C GLN A 91 -8.66 -26.64 -7.34
N LYS A 92 -9.50 -26.27 -6.36
CA LYS A 92 -10.86 -26.80 -6.21
C LYS A 92 -11.76 -26.53 -7.42
N LYS A 93 -11.43 -25.52 -8.23
CA LYS A 93 -12.10 -25.18 -9.49
C LYS A 93 -11.42 -25.77 -10.73
N GLY A 94 -10.42 -26.65 -10.55
CA GLY A 94 -9.64 -27.21 -11.66
C GLY A 94 -8.61 -26.25 -12.27
N LEU A 95 -8.33 -25.12 -11.60
CA LEU A 95 -7.37 -24.12 -12.05
C LEU A 95 -6.05 -24.31 -11.30
N PHE A 96 -4.98 -24.65 -12.02
CA PHE A 96 -3.71 -25.08 -11.45
C PHE A 96 -2.57 -24.11 -11.80
N ILE A 97 -1.83 -23.67 -10.78
CA ILE A 97 -0.56 -22.94 -10.94
C ILE A 97 0.49 -23.58 -10.03
N GLN A 98 1.70 -23.76 -10.53
CA GLN A 98 2.83 -24.27 -9.76
C GLN A 98 3.45 -23.16 -8.90
N SER A 99 3.91 -23.49 -7.69
CA SER A 99 4.59 -22.53 -6.80
C SER A 99 5.82 -21.88 -7.46
N SER A 100 6.55 -22.63 -8.28
CA SER A 100 7.71 -22.17 -9.03
C SER A 100 7.39 -21.00 -9.97
N GLU A 101 6.16 -20.92 -10.48
CA GLU A 101 5.71 -19.87 -11.41
C GLU A 101 5.36 -18.55 -10.69
N ILE A 102 5.19 -18.59 -9.36
CA ILE A 102 4.67 -17.46 -8.56
C ILE A 102 5.75 -16.88 -7.64
N ASN A 103 6.52 -17.73 -6.95
CA ASN A 103 7.45 -17.30 -5.89
C ASN A 103 8.46 -16.22 -6.34
N PRO A 104 9.10 -16.31 -7.53
CA PRO A 104 10.04 -15.27 -7.97
C PRO A 104 9.37 -13.92 -8.24
N LEU A 105 8.16 -13.93 -8.80
CA LEU A 105 7.40 -12.70 -9.09
C LEU A 105 6.85 -12.06 -7.83
N GLN A 106 6.42 -12.89 -6.88
CA GLN A 106 6.05 -12.46 -5.54
C GLN A 106 7.19 -11.74 -4.84
N LYS A 107 8.41 -12.27 -4.94
CA LYS A 107 9.62 -11.59 -4.44
C LYS A 107 9.88 -10.28 -5.16
N LEU A 108 9.81 -10.27 -6.49
CA LEU A 108 10.00 -9.05 -7.29
C LEU A 108 8.98 -7.96 -6.92
N ALA A 109 7.70 -8.29 -6.76
CA ALA A 109 6.68 -7.31 -6.41
C ALA A 109 6.88 -6.72 -5.00
N ILE A 110 7.44 -7.50 -4.07
CA ILE A 110 7.87 -6.97 -2.77
C ILE A 110 9.00 -5.99 -2.98
N ASP A 111 10.02 -6.37 -3.74
CA ASP A 111 11.20 -5.54 -3.99
C ASP A 111 10.81 -4.25 -4.74
N GLU A 112 9.88 -4.31 -5.68
CA GLU A 112 9.30 -3.16 -6.38
C GLU A 112 8.46 -2.29 -5.45
N HIS A 113 7.61 -2.87 -4.59
CA HIS A 113 6.84 -2.09 -3.61
C HIS A 113 7.77 -1.41 -2.61
N LEU A 114 8.84 -2.08 -2.20
CA LEU A 114 9.91 -1.49 -1.40
C LEU A 114 10.62 -0.36 -2.15
N SER A 115 10.92 -0.52 -3.44
CA SER A 115 11.52 0.53 -4.27
C SER A 115 10.58 1.73 -4.45
N TYR A 116 9.30 1.48 -4.73
CA TYR A 116 8.28 2.51 -4.85
C TYR A 116 8.16 3.32 -3.55
N LEU A 117 8.14 2.65 -2.39
CA LEU A 117 8.15 3.32 -1.10
C LEU A 117 9.45 4.10 -0.86
N ASN A 118 10.58 3.59 -1.33
CA ASN A 118 11.88 4.28 -1.27
C ASN A 118 11.94 5.53 -2.16
N GLU A 119 11.28 5.52 -3.32
CA GLU A 119 11.35 6.59 -4.33
C GLU A 119 10.26 7.66 -4.13
N ASN A 120 9.02 7.22 -3.92
CA ASN A 120 7.85 8.11 -3.80
C ASN A 120 7.53 8.44 -2.33
N GLY A 121 8.18 7.77 -1.37
CA GLY A 121 7.96 7.94 0.05
C GLY A 121 6.62 7.39 0.53
N LEU A 122 6.29 7.68 1.78
CA LEU A 122 4.91 7.50 2.27
C LEU A 122 3.95 8.43 1.52
N ASN A 123 2.66 8.10 1.55
CA ASN A 123 1.57 8.90 0.98
C ASN A 123 1.78 10.42 1.16
N ALA A 124 1.53 11.19 0.10
CA ALA A 124 1.73 12.65 0.06
C ALA A 124 1.12 13.40 1.27
N ARG A 125 0.00 12.92 1.81
CA ARG A 125 -0.68 13.50 2.98
C ARG A 125 0.15 13.40 4.27
N PHE A 126 0.86 12.31 4.47
CA PHE A 126 1.76 12.15 5.62
C PHE A 126 3.00 13.03 5.47
N ASN A 127 3.59 13.06 4.26
CA ASN A 127 4.71 13.96 3.97
C ASN A 127 4.32 15.43 4.17
N GLN A 128 3.12 15.82 3.76
CA GLN A 128 2.60 17.18 3.94
C GLN A 128 2.40 17.53 5.42
N MET A 129 1.89 16.59 6.22
CA MET A 129 1.76 16.77 7.67
C MET A 129 3.12 16.99 8.33
N LEU A 130 4.12 16.16 8.00
CA LEU A 130 5.49 16.31 8.52
C LEU A 130 6.11 17.65 8.09
N ARG A 131 5.98 18.02 6.82
CA ARG A 131 6.42 19.32 6.30
C ARG A 131 5.79 20.47 7.09
N LYS A 132 4.48 20.41 7.34
CA LYS A 132 3.77 21.46 8.09
C LYS A 132 4.33 21.65 9.49
N ILE A 133 4.61 20.56 10.22
CA ILE A 133 5.17 20.61 11.59
C ILE A 133 6.58 21.20 11.58
N ILE A 134 7.42 20.76 10.65
CA ILE A 134 8.79 21.25 10.53
C ILE A 134 8.78 22.74 10.17
N TYR A 135 7.99 23.13 9.16
CA TYR A 135 7.87 24.54 8.76
C TYR A 135 7.31 25.41 9.87
N SER A 136 6.26 24.99 10.59
CA SER A 136 5.71 25.79 11.69
C SER A 136 6.71 26.01 12.83
N ASN A 137 7.56 25.00 13.11
CA ASN A 137 8.61 25.11 14.12
C ASN A 137 9.75 26.04 13.69
N ILE A 138 10.16 25.96 12.42
CA ILE A 138 11.16 26.88 11.84
C ILE A 138 10.63 28.31 11.88
N TYR A 139 9.41 28.56 11.39
CA TYR A 139 8.80 29.90 11.41
C TYR A 139 8.66 30.47 12.83
N ALA A 140 8.35 29.62 13.81
CA ALA A 140 8.23 30.04 15.20
C ALA A 140 9.59 30.20 15.92
N GLY A 141 10.72 29.95 15.25
CA GLY A 141 12.06 30.03 15.83
C GLY A 141 12.25 29.08 17.02
N ARG A 142 11.54 27.94 17.00
CA ARG A 142 11.59 26.94 18.08
C ARG A 142 12.96 26.26 18.11
N SER A 143 13.31 25.72 19.28
CA SER A 143 14.53 24.92 19.43
C SER A 143 14.32 23.50 18.89
N GLN A 144 15.43 22.83 18.61
CA GLN A 144 15.45 21.43 18.17
C GLN A 144 14.69 20.51 19.15
N ASN A 145 14.90 20.63 20.46
CA ASN A 145 14.20 19.85 21.47
C ASN A 145 12.67 20.05 21.43
N GLN A 146 12.21 21.25 21.08
CA GLN A 146 10.78 21.55 20.96
C GLN A 146 10.19 20.93 19.70
N LEU A 147 10.92 20.98 18.58
CA LEU A 147 10.55 20.27 17.36
C LEU A 147 10.50 18.75 17.60
N GLU A 148 11.48 18.17 18.31
CA GLU A 148 11.49 16.76 18.67
C GLU A 148 10.28 16.38 19.53
N ALA A 149 9.95 17.20 20.54
CA ALA A 149 8.79 16.97 21.40
C ALA A 149 7.47 17.07 20.62
N GLU A 150 7.35 18.02 19.69
CA GLU A 150 6.15 18.20 18.86
C GLU A 150 6.01 17.10 17.82
N LEU A 151 7.10 16.67 17.18
CA LEU A 151 7.12 15.48 16.32
C LEU A 151 6.72 14.23 17.10
N LYS A 152 7.31 14.01 18.29
CA LYS A 152 6.89 12.90 19.17
C LYS A 152 5.41 13.00 19.48
N ASN A 153 4.89 14.17 19.87
CA ASN A 153 3.50 14.31 20.28
C ASN A 153 2.52 14.10 19.11
N VAL A 154 2.72 14.78 17.97
CA VAL A 154 1.82 14.67 16.81
C VAL A 154 1.87 13.27 16.18
N ILE A 155 3.05 12.65 16.15
CA ILE A 155 3.19 11.30 15.62
C ILE A 155 2.68 10.24 16.62
N SER A 156 2.83 10.47 17.93
CA SER A 156 2.34 9.57 18.98
C SER A 156 0.85 9.74 19.28
N GLN A 157 0.17 10.74 18.70
CA GLN A 157 -1.31 10.83 18.69
C GLN A 157 -1.92 9.86 17.63
N LYS A 158 -1.56 8.59 17.85
CA LYS A 158 -2.20 7.27 17.69
C LYS A 158 -2.98 6.83 16.44
N GLU A 159 -3.64 7.67 15.65
CA GLU A 159 -4.49 7.11 14.57
C GLU A 159 -3.92 7.28 13.17
N ALA A 160 -3.33 8.44 12.88
CA ALA A 160 -2.92 8.74 11.50
C ALA A 160 -1.75 7.85 11.05
N LEU A 161 -0.64 7.81 11.80
CA LEU A 161 0.53 7.02 11.44
C LEU A 161 0.24 5.52 11.42
N SER A 162 -0.45 5.01 12.44
CA SER A 162 -0.87 3.62 12.52
C SER A 162 -1.68 3.19 11.30
N LYS A 163 -2.67 4.01 10.91
CA LYS A 163 -3.50 3.81 9.73
C LYS A 163 -2.69 3.84 8.44
N TYR A 164 -1.66 4.70 8.34
CA TYR A 164 -0.78 4.76 7.16
C TYR A 164 0.14 3.54 7.04
N ILE A 165 0.74 3.08 8.14
CA ILE A 165 1.56 1.86 8.15
C ILE A 165 0.70 0.66 7.78
N LYS A 166 -0.49 0.52 8.38
CA LYS A 166 -1.46 -0.54 8.04
C LYS A 166 -1.83 -0.50 6.57
N GLN A 167 -2.15 0.67 6.03
CA GLN A 167 -2.47 0.82 4.60
C GLN A 167 -1.31 0.41 3.68
N THR A 168 -0.09 0.80 4.03
CA THR A 168 1.11 0.50 3.22
C THR A 168 1.39 -1.00 3.19
N LEU A 169 1.23 -1.67 4.33
CA LEU A 169 1.34 -3.12 4.43
C LEU A 169 0.26 -3.81 3.61
N MET A 170 -1.01 -3.40 3.76
CA MET A 170 -2.14 -3.97 2.99
C MET A 170 -1.90 -3.86 1.49
N GLN A 171 -1.43 -2.71 0.99
CA GLN A 171 -1.10 -2.54 -0.43
C GLN A 171 -0.01 -3.51 -0.90
N GLY A 172 0.98 -3.82 -0.05
CA GLY A 172 2.00 -4.84 -0.35
C GLY A 172 1.43 -6.26 -0.40
N ALA A 173 0.51 -6.63 0.51
CA ALA A 173 -0.18 -7.92 0.42
C ALA A 173 -1.06 -8.02 -0.82
N ASP A 174 -1.77 -6.95 -1.15
CA ASP A 174 -2.61 -6.92 -2.34
C ASP A 174 -1.75 -7.13 -3.58
N ALA A 175 -0.63 -6.42 -3.73
CA ALA A 175 0.29 -6.62 -4.84
C ALA A 175 0.78 -8.08 -4.90
N TYR A 176 1.20 -8.64 -3.76
CA TYR A 176 1.70 -10.01 -3.67
C TYR A 176 0.64 -11.06 -4.05
N THR A 177 -0.59 -10.91 -3.56
CA THR A 177 -1.68 -11.86 -3.81
C THR A 177 -2.34 -11.68 -5.18
N SER A 178 -2.25 -10.50 -5.78
CA SER A 178 -2.75 -10.22 -7.13
C SER A 178 -1.90 -10.87 -8.22
N ILE A 179 -0.65 -11.25 -7.92
CA ILE A 179 0.21 -12.01 -8.86
C ILE A 179 -0.38 -13.39 -9.14
N ILE A 180 -1.01 -14.02 -8.14
CA ILE A 180 -1.69 -15.31 -8.33
C ILE A 180 -2.87 -15.13 -9.29
N ASP A 181 -3.67 -14.07 -9.09
CA ASP A 181 -4.80 -13.76 -9.97
C ASP A 181 -4.33 -13.43 -11.40
N GLN A 182 -3.22 -12.71 -11.54
CA GLN A 182 -2.62 -12.45 -12.83
C GLN A 182 -2.15 -13.73 -13.50
N LYS A 183 -1.51 -14.65 -12.77
CA LYS A 183 -1.09 -15.95 -13.33
C LYS A 183 -2.24 -16.85 -13.72
N ILE A 184 -3.34 -16.83 -12.96
CA ILE A 184 -4.57 -17.54 -13.36
C ILE A 184 -5.09 -16.91 -14.65
N THR A 185 -5.18 -15.58 -14.68
CA THR A 185 -5.61 -14.83 -15.85
C THR A 185 -4.77 -15.18 -17.08
N ASP A 186 -3.45 -15.09 -17.00
CA ASP A 186 -2.55 -15.32 -18.12
C ASP A 186 -2.68 -16.76 -18.67
N LYS A 187 -2.79 -17.74 -17.76
CA LYS A 187 -2.85 -19.16 -18.11
C LYS A 187 -4.20 -19.59 -18.69
N TYR A 188 -5.29 -18.96 -18.26
CA TYR A 188 -6.65 -19.31 -18.63
C TYR A 188 -7.36 -18.17 -19.36
N ILE A 189 -6.60 -17.31 -20.05
CA ILE A 189 -7.10 -16.06 -20.64
C ILE A 189 -8.25 -16.29 -21.64
N ASP A 190 -8.19 -17.39 -22.40
CA ASP A 190 -9.20 -17.75 -23.39
C ASP A 190 -10.56 -18.09 -22.76
N ASN A 191 -10.55 -18.48 -21.48
CA ASN A 191 -11.72 -18.84 -20.69
C ASN A 191 -12.10 -17.74 -19.69
N LEU A 192 -11.43 -16.58 -19.72
CA LEU A 192 -11.72 -15.46 -18.84
C LEU A 192 -13.03 -14.77 -19.25
N THR A 193 -14.03 -14.84 -18.37
CA THR A 193 -15.35 -14.20 -18.58
C THR A 193 -15.49 -12.89 -17.83
N GLY A 194 -14.71 -12.68 -16.77
CA GLY A 194 -14.88 -11.53 -15.88
C GLY A 194 -13.86 -11.43 -14.76
N TYR A 195 -14.01 -10.41 -13.94
CA TYR A 195 -13.39 -10.30 -12.63
C TYR A 195 -14.43 -10.03 -11.55
N THR A 196 -14.29 -10.68 -10.40
CA THR A 196 -14.96 -10.25 -9.17
C THR A 196 -14.07 -9.25 -8.43
N MET A 197 -14.61 -8.06 -8.19
CA MET A 197 -13.99 -6.99 -7.42
C MET A 197 -14.22 -7.20 -5.92
N VAL A 198 -13.13 -7.47 -5.22
CA VAL A 198 -13.10 -7.80 -3.80
C VAL A 198 -12.57 -6.61 -3.00
N GLY A 199 -13.16 -6.35 -1.83
CA GLY A 199 -12.81 -5.22 -0.96
C GLY A 199 -14.02 -4.34 -0.64
N SER A 200 -13.84 -3.42 0.31
CA SER A 200 -14.92 -2.54 0.79
C SER A 200 -14.79 -1.13 0.24
N LEU A 201 -15.94 -0.52 -0.10
CA LEU A 201 -15.99 0.91 -0.36
C LEU A 201 -15.75 1.69 0.95
N ILE A 202 -15.05 2.81 0.82
CA ILE A 202 -14.88 3.82 1.86
C ILE A 202 -15.41 5.16 1.34
N GLU A 203 -15.55 6.15 2.21
CA GLU A 203 -16.05 7.48 1.83
C GLU A 203 -15.24 8.13 0.69
N SER A 204 -13.93 7.91 0.66
CA SER A 204 -13.03 8.40 -0.39
C SER A 204 -12.88 7.45 -1.59
N SER A 205 -13.71 6.42 -1.72
CA SER A 205 -13.67 5.52 -2.88
C SER A 205 -13.98 6.28 -4.17
N SER A 206 -13.17 5.99 -5.19
CA SER A 206 -13.22 6.61 -6.52
C SER A 206 -14.51 6.24 -7.28
N PRO A 207 -14.97 7.10 -8.22
CA PRO A 207 -16.21 6.86 -8.97
C PRO A 207 -16.26 5.51 -9.68
N GLN A 208 -15.15 5.08 -10.26
CA GLN A 208 -15.02 3.78 -10.93
C GLN A 208 -15.18 2.60 -9.97
N CYS A 209 -14.70 2.70 -8.72
CA CYS A 209 -14.89 1.66 -7.72
C CYS A 209 -16.36 1.56 -7.28
N ARG A 210 -17.01 2.72 -7.06
CA ARG A 210 -18.44 2.77 -6.71
C ARG A 210 -19.29 2.20 -7.82
N TYR A 211 -19.01 2.58 -9.07
CA TYR A 211 -19.69 2.04 -10.25
C TYR A 211 -19.63 0.51 -10.29
N CYS A 212 -18.44 -0.08 -10.14
CA CYS A 212 -18.28 -1.53 -10.17
C CYS A 212 -19.07 -2.24 -9.05
N VAL A 213 -19.08 -1.68 -7.84
CA VAL A 213 -19.80 -2.29 -6.70
C VAL A 213 -21.31 -2.08 -6.80
N GLU A 214 -21.76 -0.87 -7.13
CA GLU A 214 -23.17 -0.48 -7.06
C GLU A 214 -23.95 -0.90 -8.32
N LYS A 215 -23.35 -0.74 -9.51
CA LYS A 215 -23.98 -1.03 -10.81
C LYS A 215 -23.68 -2.45 -11.29
N LEU A 216 -22.42 -2.85 -11.29
CA LEU A 216 -21.99 -4.16 -11.77
C LEU A 216 -22.05 -5.26 -10.70
N LYS A 217 -22.49 -4.91 -9.47
CA LYS A 217 -22.58 -5.84 -8.33
C LYS A 217 -21.27 -6.60 -8.10
N ARG A 218 -20.15 -5.89 -8.25
CA ARG A 218 -18.76 -6.39 -8.12
C ARG A 218 -18.27 -7.29 -9.26
N ASN A 219 -19.11 -7.68 -10.22
CA ASN A 219 -18.69 -8.56 -11.31
C ASN A 219 -18.48 -7.73 -12.57
N ILE A 220 -17.23 -7.52 -12.94
CA ILE A 220 -16.84 -6.78 -14.14
C ILE A 220 -16.67 -7.79 -15.26
N LYS A 221 -17.64 -7.89 -16.16
CA LYS A 221 -17.51 -8.76 -17.33
C LYS A 221 -16.73 -8.06 -18.44
N LYS A 222 -16.33 -8.83 -19.45
CA LYS A 222 -15.54 -8.31 -20.58
C LYS A 222 -16.29 -7.22 -21.35
N GLU A 223 -17.59 -7.36 -21.51
CA GLU A 223 -18.48 -6.39 -22.14
C GLU A 223 -18.62 -5.08 -21.34
N ASP A 224 -18.55 -5.14 -20.01
CA ASP A 224 -18.65 -3.97 -19.13
C ASP A 224 -17.35 -3.15 -19.11
N TRP A 225 -16.23 -3.75 -19.55
CA TRP A 225 -14.90 -3.15 -19.41
C TRP A 225 -14.81 -1.76 -20.05
N LYS A 226 -15.44 -1.57 -21.21
CA LYS A 226 -15.39 -0.28 -21.92
C LYS A 226 -15.93 0.86 -21.04
N ALA A 227 -17.08 0.64 -20.38
CA ALA A 227 -17.69 1.64 -19.52
C ALA A 227 -16.86 1.88 -18.24
N VAL A 228 -16.34 0.81 -17.64
CA VAL A 228 -15.45 0.94 -16.47
C VAL A 228 -14.19 1.72 -16.81
N LYS A 229 -13.55 1.40 -17.95
CA LYS A 229 -12.33 2.06 -18.41
C LYS A 229 -12.57 3.54 -18.70
N GLU A 230 -13.70 3.91 -19.27
CA GLU A 230 -14.05 5.30 -19.54
C GLU A 230 -14.16 6.12 -18.24
N ILE A 231 -14.91 5.61 -17.25
CA ILE A 231 -15.02 6.26 -15.93
C ILE A 231 -13.64 6.35 -15.27
N ALA A 232 -12.86 5.27 -15.30
CA ALA A 232 -11.56 5.24 -14.66
C ALA A 232 -10.55 6.19 -15.35
N SER A 233 -10.59 6.32 -16.67
CA SER A 233 -9.69 7.20 -17.44
C SER A 233 -9.83 8.67 -17.04
N GLN A 234 -11.04 9.09 -16.66
CA GLN A 234 -11.31 10.42 -16.14
C GLN A 234 -10.91 10.60 -14.66
N ASN A 235 -10.58 9.51 -13.97
CA ASN A 235 -10.40 9.44 -12.52
C ASN A 235 -9.09 8.73 -12.13
N GLY A 236 -8.04 8.86 -12.97
CA GLY A 236 -6.69 8.41 -12.65
C GLY A 236 -6.44 6.91 -12.85
N LEU A 237 -6.97 6.34 -13.94
CA LEU A 237 -6.62 4.99 -14.40
C LEU A 237 -5.10 4.81 -14.44
N MET A 238 -4.62 3.66 -13.97
CA MET A 238 -3.19 3.32 -14.08
C MET A 238 -2.81 3.20 -15.55
N GLU A 239 -1.57 3.59 -15.86
CA GLU A 239 -1.02 3.43 -17.21
C GLU A 239 -1.04 1.95 -17.59
N GLU A 240 -1.33 1.66 -18.87
CA GLU A 240 -1.43 0.29 -19.41
C GLU A 240 -2.51 -0.61 -18.79
N ALA A 241 -3.40 -0.07 -17.96
CA ALA A 241 -4.52 -0.84 -17.40
C ALA A 241 -5.49 -1.28 -18.51
N GLU A 242 -5.55 -2.58 -18.71
CA GLU A 242 -6.40 -3.30 -19.64
C GLU A 242 -7.15 -4.41 -18.91
N PHE A 243 -8.22 -4.91 -19.51
CA PHE A 243 -9.03 -5.96 -18.89
C PHE A 243 -8.17 -7.16 -18.44
N LYS A 244 -7.25 -7.60 -19.31
CA LYS A 244 -6.38 -8.77 -19.08
C LYS A 244 -5.34 -8.60 -17.96
N ASN A 245 -5.07 -7.38 -17.49
CA ASN A 245 -4.06 -7.13 -16.46
C ASN A 245 -4.64 -6.42 -15.23
N LEU A 246 -5.96 -6.34 -15.11
CA LEU A 246 -6.65 -5.74 -13.95
C LEU A 246 -6.19 -6.20 -12.57
N PRO A 247 -5.80 -7.47 -12.34
CA PRO A 247 -5.25 -7.88 -11.06
C PRO A 247 -4.07 -7.02 -10.61
N THR A 248 -3.16 -6.69 -11.53
CA THR A 248 -1.91 -5.96 -11.24
C THR A 248 -1.99 -4.48 -11.61
N HIS A 249 -2.65 -4.15 -12.73
CA HIS A 249 -2.85 -2.81 -13.27
C HIS A 249 -4.28 -2.37 -12.99
N LYS A 250 -4.49 -2.02 -11.71
CA LYS A 250 -5.81 -1.71 -11.15
C LYS A 250 -6.42 -0.44 -11.77
N LEU A 251 -7.67 -0.17 -11.40
CA LEU A 251 -8.44 0.99 -11.87
C LEU A 251 -7.90 2.37 -11.46
N HIS A 252 -6.93 2.43 -10.54
CA HIS A 252 -6.15 3.63 -10.19
C HIS A 252 -5.04 3.28 -9.19
N TYR A 253 -4.03 4.15 -9.10
CA TYR A 253 -2.97 4.01 -8.09
C TYR A 253 -3.53 4.00 -6.66
N GLY A 254 -3.01 3.10 -5.83
CA GLY A 254 -3.42 2.95 -4.44
C GLY A 254 -4.79 2.29 -4.22
N CYS A 255 -5.41 1.75 -5.28
CA CYS A 255 -6.65 0.97 -5.17
C CYS A 255 -6.45 -0.26 -4.25
N ARG A 256 -7.35 -0.39 -3.26
CA ARG A 256 -7.36 -1.47 -2.26
C ARG A 256 -8.21 -2.66 -2.67
N HIS A 257 -8.80 -2.62 -3.86
CA HIS A 257 -9.62 -3.72 -4.34
C HIS A 257 -8.74 -4.76 -5.03
N GLN A 258 -9.08 -6.02 -4.87
CA GLN A 258 -8.51 -7.13 -5.64
C GLN A 258 -9.45 -7.46 -6.80
N PHE A 259 -8.88 -7.87 -7.93
CA PHE A 259 -9.62 -8.30 -9.11
C PHE A 259 -9.37 -9.80 -9.32
N THR A 260 -10.30 -10.62 -8.83
CA THR A 260 -10.19 -12.07 -8.87
C THR A 260 -10.81 -12.58 -10.17
N PRO A 261 -10.07 -13.26 -11.07
CA PRO A 261 -10.61 -13.74 -12.34
C PRO A 261 -11.76 -14.73 -12.15
N ILE A 262 -12.76 -14.60 -13.02
CA ILE A 262 -13.85 -15.54 -13.23
C ILE A 262 -13.54 -16.30 -14.52
N ILE A 263 -13.32 -17.61 -14.39
CA ILE A 263 -12.99 -18.52 -15.49
C ILE A 263 -14.14 -19.51 -15.63
N GLU A 264 -14.65 -19.70 -16.84
CA GLU A 264 -15.72 -20.66 -17.18
C GLU A 264 -15.27 -21.69 -18.22
#